data_AF-A0A2A5MAK3-F1
#
_entry.id   AF-A0A2A5MAK3-F1
#
_cell.length_a   1.000
_cell.length_b   1.000
_cell.length_c   1.000
_cell.angle_alpha   90.00
_cell.angle_beta   90.00
_cell.angle_gamma   90.00
#
_symmetry.space_group_name_H-M   'P 1'
#
loop_
_entity.id
_entity.type
_entity.pdbx_description
1 polymer ?
#
loop_
_entity_poly.entity_id
_entity_poly.type
_entity_poly.pdbx_seq_one_letter_code
_entity_poly.pdbx_strand_id
1 'polypeptide(L)'
;YHKSMQNKGIGIGQNIFGIIQGGTNYEERKRCALSLNEMPFDGLAIGGLSVGEENALMYETVQNLNPYLDENRPRYLMGVGTPEDLVENVERGVDMFDCVMPTRNARNGTFFTSFGKFNIKKAEFINDHEAIDPTCSCYTCRNF
;
A
#
# COMPACT_ATOMS: atom_id res chain seq x y z
N TYR A 1 -21.56 6.51 -14.50
CA TYR A 1 -21.17 7.89 -14.86
C TYR A 1 -19.86 7.94 -15.64
N HIS A 2 -18.71 7.56 -15.08
CA HIS A 2 -17.40 7.71 -15.74
C HIS A 2 -17.29 7.02 -17.11
N LYS A 3 -17.73 5.75 -17.25
CA LYS A 3 -17.80 5.08 -18.56
C LYS A 3 -18.68 5.84 -19.58
N SER A 4 -19.74 6.51 -19.13
CA SER A 4 -20.56 7.37 -20.01
C SER A 4 -19.83 8.66 -20.43
N MET A 5 -18.98 9.24 -19.57
CA MET A 5 -18.14 10.37 -19.94
C MET A 5 -17.03 9.96 -20.92
N GLN A 6 -16.45 8.77 -20.73
CA GLN A 6 -15.47 8.20 -21.66
C GLN A 6 -16.07 7.97 -23.05
N ASN A 7 -17.32 7.48 -23.13
CA ASN A 7 -18.05 7.35 -24.40
C ASN A 7 -18.31 8.69 -25.09
N LYS A 8 -18.24 9.82 -24.37
CA LYS A 8 -18.32 11.19 -24.91
C LYS A 8 -16.94 11.80 -25.21
N GLY A 9 -15.87 11.01 -25.11
CA GLY A 9 -14.50 11.47 -25.34
C GLY A 9 -13.84 12.20 -24.15
N ILE A 10 -14.47 12.20 -22.97
CA ILE A 10 -13.95 12.88 -21.78
C ILE A 10 -13.30 11.85 -20.84
N GLY A 11 -12.03 12.07 -20.46
CA GLY A 11 -11.32 11.20 -19.51
C GLY A 11 -10.98 9.81 -20.05
N ILE A 12 -10.76 9.69 -21.37
CA ILE A 12 -10.52 8.41 -22.07
C ILE A 12 -9.31 7.62 -21.56
N GLY A 13 -8.32 8.30 -20.98
CA GLY A 13 -7.12 7.67 -20.40
C GLY A 13 -7.19 7.43 -18.89
N GLN A 14 -8.33 7.71 -18.25
CA GLN A 14 -8.47 7.52 -16.80
C GLN A 14 -8.92 6.09 -16.48
N ASN A 15 -8.12 5.39 -15.68
CA ASN A 15 -8.47 4.09 -15.15
C ASN A 15 -9.46 4.24 -13.98
N ILE A 16 -10.34 3.26 -13.83
CA ILE A 16 -11.37 3.20 -12.79
C ILE A 16 -11.18 1.90 -12.01
N PHE A 17 -10.96 2.04 -10.70
CA PHE A 17 -10.79 0.89 -9.81
C PHE A 17 -12.06 0.60 -9.02
N GLY A 18 -12.37 -0.69 -8.86
CA GLY A 18 -13.34 -1.16 -7.86
C GLY A 18 -12.66 -1.34 -6.51
N ILE A 19 -13.38 -1.16 -5.40
CA ILE A 19 -12.79 -1.31 -4.05
C ILE A 19 -13.47 -2.46 -3.32
N ILE A 20 -12.71 -3.52 -3.05
CA ILE A 20 -13.16 -4.68 -2.29
C ILE A 20 -13.26 -4.29 -0.82
N GLN A 21 -14.39 -4.60 -0.21
CA GLN A 21 -14.73 -4.31 1.19
C GLN A 21 -15.16 -5.60 1.92
N GLY A 22 -15.42 -5.50 3.22
CA GLY A 22 -15.84 -6.63 4.06
C GLY A 22 -15.07 -6.79 5.38
N GLY A 23 -14.22 -5.81 5.75
CA GLY A 23 -13.36 -5.91 6.93
C GLY A 23 -12.44 -7.13 6.83
N THR A 24 -12.33 -7.92 7.89
CA THR A 24 -11.58 -9.19 7.91
C THR A 24 -12.50 -10.41 7.75
N ASN A 25 -13.78 -10.21 7.42
CA ASN A 25 -14.72 -11.30 7.20
C ASN A 25 -14.52 -11.90 5.80
N TYR A 26 -14.14 -13.17 5.77
CA TYR A 26 -13.83 -13.90 4.55
C TYR A 26 -15.00 -13.96 3.55
N GLU A 27 -16.22 -14.29 4.01
CA GLU A 27 -17.37 -14.46 3.10
C GLU A 27 -17.81 -13.12 2.50
N GLU A 28 -17.79 -12.04 3.30
CA GLU A 28 -18.11 -10.70 2.78
C GLU A 28 -17.05 -10.22 1.77
N ARG A 29 -15.77 -10.49 2.04
CA ARG A 29 -14.66 -10.19 1.13
C ARG A 29 -14.80 -10.94 -0.19
N LYS A 30 -15.04 -12.24 -0.13
CA LYS A 30 -15.27 -13.10 -1.30
C LYS A 30 -16.49 -12.63 -2.10
N ARG A 31 -17.61 -12.35 -1.45
CA ARG A 31 -18.83 -11.85 -2.09
C ARG A 31 -18.55 -10.56 -2.84
N CYS A 32 -17.85 -9.61 -2.21
CA CYS A 32 -17.50 -8.34 -2.83
C CYS A 32 -16.53 -8.51 -4.02
N ALA A 33 -15.48 -9.33 -3.87
CA ALA A 33 -14.50 -9.60 -4.91
C ALA A 33 -15.14 -10.21 -6.16
N LEU A 34 -15.98 -11.24 -5.99
CA LEU A 34 -16.69 -11.87 -7.10
C LEU A 34 -17.61 -10.89 -7.83
N SER A 35 -18.37 -10.07 -7.11
CA SER A 35 -19.23 -9.05 -7.72
C SER A 35 -18.43 -8.00 -8.50
N LEU A 36 -17.27 -7.57 -8.00
CA LEU A 36 -16.45 -6.56 -8.67
C LEU A 36 -15.72 -7.10 -9.90
N ASN A 37 -15.35 -8.39 -9.92
CA ASN A 37 -14.73 -9.03 -11.09
C ASN A 37 -15.65 -9.04 -12.31
N GLU A 38 -16.96 -9.21 -12.09
CA GLU A 38 -17.98 -9.18 -13.15
C GLU A 38 -18.15 -7.77 -13.77
N MET A 39 -17.61 -6.74 -13.12
CA MET A 39 -17.69 -5.36 -13.56
C MET A 39 -16.44 -4.94 -14.35
N PRO A 40 -16.55 -4.02 -15.32
CA PRO A 40 -15.45 -3.59 -16.19
C PRO A 40 -14.56 -2.53 -15.53
N PHE A 41 -14.05 -2.83 -14.34
CA PHE A 41 -13.02 -2.03 -13.67
C PHE A 41 -11.64 -2.37 -14.23
N ASP A 42 -10.81 -1.34 -14.35
CA ASP A 42 -9.46 -1.44 -14.90
C ASP A 42 -8.44 -1.95 -13.85
N GLY A 43 -8.84 -1.98 -12.58
CA GLY A 43 -8.06 -2.52 -11.45
C GLY A 43 -8.94 -2.75 -10.22
N LEU A 44 -8.39 -3.45 -9.23
CA LEU A 44 -9.10 -3.77 -7.99
C LEU A 44 -8.29 -3.32 -6.78
N ALA A 45 -8.86 -2.42 -6.00
CA ALA A 45 -8.30 -2.01 -4.73
C ALA A 45 -8.84 -2.89 -3.59
N ILE A 46 -8.02 -3.08 -2.57
CA ILE A 46 -8.37 -3.74 -1.32
C ILE A 46 -8.43 -2.63 -0.26
N GLY A 47 -9.64 -2.26 0.13
CA GLY A 47 -9.89 -1.20 1.12
C GLY A 47 -10.33 -1.76 2.47
N GLY A 48 -10.32 -0.91 3.50
CA GLY A 48 -10.82 -1.27 4.83
C GLY A 48 -9.93 -2.26 5.58
N LEU A 49 -8.63 -2.21 5.32
CA LEU A 49 -7.56 -2.87 6.08
C LEU A 49 -6.60 -1.80 6.62
N SER A 50 -5.74 -2.17 7.56
CA SER A 50 -4.87 -1.29 8.35
C SER A 50 -5.65 -0.21 9.12
N VAL A 51 -6.80 -0.59 9.68
CA VAL A 51 -7.69 0.29 10.47
C VAL A 51 -7.69 -0.04 11.97
N GLY A 52 -6.88 -1.01 12.39
CA GLY A 52 -6.67 -1.36 13.79
C GLY A 52 -6.59 -2.87 14.05
N GLU A 53 -6.71 -3.70 13.01
CA GLU A 53 -6.45 -5.12 13.09
C GLU A 53 -4.95 -5.46 13.17
N GLU A 54 -4.64 -6.68 13.63
CA GLU A 54 -3.29 -7.22 13.62
C GLU A 54 -2.80 -7.47 12.19
N ASN A 55 -1.50 -7.24 11.93
CA ASN A 55 -0.91 -7.41 10.59
C ASN A 55 -1.12 -8.83 10.04
N ALA A 56 -1.04 -9.85 10.89
CA ALA A 56 -1.28 -11.24 10.47
C ALA A 56 -2.69 -11.45 9.88
N LEU A 57 -3.70 -10.77 10.43
CA LEU A 57 -5.08 -10.86 9.95
C LEU A 57 -5.27 -10.07 8.66
N MET A 58 -4.58 -8.92 8.50
CA MET A 58 -4.49 -8.22 7.22
C MET A 58 -3.88 -9.12 6.15
N TYR A 59 -2.74 -9.75 6.43
CA TYR A 59 -2.05 -10.66 5.50
C TYR A 59 -2.92 -11.84 5.08
N GLU A 60 -3.57 -12.49 6.04
CA GLU A 60 -4.53 -13.56 5.79
C GLU A 60 -5.68 -13.07 4.89
N THR A 61 -6.24 -11.90 5.20
CA THR A 61 -7.36 -11.34 4.43
C THR A 61 -6.95 -11.07 2.98
N VAL A 62 -5.76 -10.51 2.74
CA VAL A 62 -5.23 -10.28 1.39
C VAL A 62 -5.00 -11.59 0.66
N GLN A 63 -4.34 -12.56 1.30
CA GLN A 63 -4.02 -13.85 0.68
C GLN A 63 -5.30 -14.63 0.30
N ASN A 64 -6.33 -14.59 1.13
CA ASN A 64 -7.61 -15.26 0.90
C ASN A 64 -8.40 -14.69 -0.29
N LEU A 65 -8.07 -13.49 -0.76
CA LEU A 65 -8.67 -12.93 -1.97
C LEU A 65 -8.08 -13.52 -3.25
N ASN A 66 -6.87 -14.07 -3.22
CA ASN A 66 -6.14 -14.50 -4.42
C ASN A 66 -6.94 -15.41 -5.38
N PRO A 67 -7.71 -16.42 -4.91
CA PRO A 67 -8.52 -17.26 -5.79
C PRO A 67 -9.67 -16.53 -6.50
N TYR A 68 -9.99 -15.32 -6.04
CA TYR A 68 -11.15 -14.54 -6.45
C TYR A 68 -10.78 -13.24 -7.14
N LEU A 69 -9.51 -13.00 -7.49
CA LEU A 69 -9.09 -11.78 -8.18
C LEU A 69 -8.55 -12.12 -9.57
N ASP A 70 -9.01 -11.37 -10.56
CA ASP A 70 -8.45 -11.43 -11.92
C ASP A 70 -6.96 -11.10 -11.90
N GLU A 71 -6.12 -12.05 -12.28
CA GLU A 71 -4.66 -11.92 -12.30
C GLU A 71 -4.17 -10.85 -13.28
N ASN A 72 -4.98 -10.47 -14.27
CA ASN A 72 -4.62 -9.44 -15.24
C ASN A 72 -4.94 -8.02 -14.76
N ARG A 73 -5.58 -7.87 -13.60
CA ARG A 73 -5.94 -6.56 -13.04
C ARG A 73 -5.02 -6.21 -11.87
N PRO A 74 -4.44 -5.00 -11.86
CA PRO A 74 -3.58 -4.56 -10.76
C PRO A 74 -4.35 -4.53 -9.44
N ARG A 75 -3.67 -4.97 -8.39
CA ARG A 75 -4.19 -5.04 -7.02
C ARG A 75 -3.60 -3.93 -6.17
N TYR A 76 -4.45 -3.07 -5.65
CA TYR A 76 -4.04 -1.90 -4.88
C TYR A 76 -4.43 -2.01 -3.41
N LEU A 77 -3.49 -2.21 -2.50
CA LEU A 77 -3.76 -2.22 -1.06
C LEU A 77 -3.68 -0.80 -0.49
N MET A 78 -4.84 -0.28 -0.08
CA MET A 78 -4.97 1.12 0.31
C MET A 78 -4.53 1.37 1.77
N GLY A 79 -3.68 2.36 1.98
CA GLY A 79 -3.33 2.88 3.31
C GLY A 79 -2.27 2.09 4.09
N VAL A 80 -1.68 1.05 3.50
CA VAL A 80 -0.65 0.19 4.11
C VAL A 80 0.74 0.68 3.72
N GLY A 81 1.71 0.65 4.65
CA GLY A 81 3.02 1.16 4.28
C GLY A 81 4.23 0.92 5.16
N THR A 82 4.18 0.11 6.23
CA THR A 82 5.48 -0.29 6.84
C THR A 82 6.29 -1.09 5.82
N PRO A 83 7.64 -0.97 5.79
CA PRO A 83 8.45 -1.73 4.85
C PRO A 83 8.17 -3.23 4.89
N GLU A 84 7.94 -3.78 6.08
CA GLU A 84 7.58 -5.18 6.30
C GLU A 84 6.22 -5.51 5.66
N ASP A 85 5.20 -4.68 5.89
CA ASP A 85 3.87 -4.89 5.28
C ASP A 85 3.93 -4.85 3.75
N LEU A 86 4.77 -3.98 3.17
CA LEU A 86 4.93 -3.89 1.72
C LEU A 86 5.49 -5.20 1.16
N VAL A 87 6.56 -5.73 1.76
CA VAL A 87 7.19 -6.99 1.30
C VAL A 87 6.22 -8.16 1.41
N GLU A 88 5.56 -8.32 2.57
CA GLU A 88 4.62 -9.41 2.81
C GLU A 88 3.42 -9.38 1.85
N ASN A 89 2.90 -8.19 1.54
CA ASN A 89 1.76 -8.07 0.64
C ASN A 89 2.14 -8.17 -0.84
N VAL A 90 3.36 -7.79 -1.23
CA VAL A 90 3.89 -8.09 -2.57
C VAL A 90 3.95 -9.60 -2.79
N GLU A 91 4.44 -10.36 -1.81
CA GLU A 91 4.46 -11.84 -1.89
C GLU A 91 3.04 -12.42 -2.01
N ARG A 92 2.04 -11.73 -1.45
CA ARG A 92 0.62 -12.11 -1.55
C ARG A 92 -0.07 -11.56 -2.79
N GLY A 93 0.67 -10.93 -3.70
CA GLY A 93 0.22 -10.51 -5.02
C GLY A 93 -0.34 -9.09 -5.10
N VAL A 94 -0.02 -8.21 -4.15
CA VAL A 94 -0.38 -6.79 -4.24
C VAL A 94 0.64 -6.03 -5.10
N ASP A 95 0.15 -5.18 -6.00
CA ASP A 95 0.98 -4.44 -6.97
C ASP A 95 1.19 -2.97 -6.60
N MET A 96 0.23 -2.38 -5.87
CA MET A 96 0.22 -0.95 -5.58
C MET A 96 -0.08 -0.69 -4.10
N PHE A 97 0.52 0.39 -3.57
CA PHE A 97 0.39 0.80 -2.18
C PHE A 97 0.41 2.33 -2.06
N ASP A 98 -0.21 2.85 -1.00
CA ASP A 98 -0.08 4.24 -0.58
C ASP A 98 -0.03 4.34 0.94
N CYS A 99 0.79 5.25 1.46
CA CYS A 99 0.79 5.50 2.90
C CYS A 99 1.35 6.88 3.24
N VAL A 100 0.73 7.55 4.22
CA VAL A 100 1.25 8.81 4.78
C VAL A 100 2.47 8.60 5.68
N MET A 101 2.70 7.37 6.14
CA MET A 101 3.69 7.03 7.15
C MET A 101 5.10 7.57 6.87
N PRO A 102 5.73 7.40 5.68
CA PRO A 102 7.09 7.88 5.45
C PRO A 102 7.20 9.39 5.65
N THR A 103 6.28 10.17 5.08
CA THR A 103 6.32 11.64 5.20
C THR A 103 5.95 12.11 6.61
N ARG A 104 4.98 11.47 7.27
CA ARG A 104 4.55 11.81 8.63
C ARG A 104 5.62 11.49 9.67
N ASN A 105 6.28 10.34 9.55
CA ASN A 105 7.35 9.94 10.45
C ASN A 105 8.56 10.87 10.32
N ALA A 106 8.97 11.20 9.09
CA ALA A 106 10.11 12.06 8.84
C ALA A 106 9.95 13.44 9.49
N ARG A 107 8.76 14.06 9.37
CA ARG A 107 8.44 15.34 10.05
C ARG A 107 8.54 15.27 11.57
N ASN A 108 8.38 14.08 12.15
CA ASN A 108 8.52 13.85 13.60
C ASN A 108 9.93 13.42 14.02
N GLY A 109 10.88 13.35 13.07
CA GLY A 109 12.27 12.97 13.30
C GLY A 109 12.52 11.47 13.19
N THR A 110 11.58 10.69 12.64
CA THR A 110 11.70 9.24 12.51
C THR A 110 11.84 8.85 11.04
N PHE A 111 12.82 8.00 10.72
CA PHE A 111 13.15 7.61 9.36
C PHE A 111 13.40 6.09 9.26
N PHE A 112 13.26 5.57 8.06
CA PHE A 112 13.54 4.18 7.73
C PHE A 112 14.90 4.10 7.06
N THR A 113 15.67 3.09 7.45
CA THR A 113 16.97 2.74 6.89
C THR A 113 16.93 1.24 6.57
N SER A 114 17.96 0.78 5.88
CA SER A 114 18.23 -0.63 5.60
C SER A 114 18.44 -1.46 6.88
N PHE A 115 18.73 -0.80 8.01
CA PHE A 115 18.92 -1.41 9.32
C PHE A 115 17.69 -1.25 10.24
N GLY A 116 16.57 -0.76 9.70
CA GLY A 116 15.32 -0.56 10.42
C GLY A 116 14.98 0.91 10.69
N LYS A 117 14.17 1.13 11.72
CA LYS A 117 13.55 2.43 12.02
C LYS A 117 14.32 3.17 13.11
N PHE A 118 14.70 4.41 12.82
CA PHE A 118 15.49 5.26 13.72
C PHE A 118 14.81 6.59 14.01
N ASN A 119 15.21 7.22 15.12
CA ASN A 119 14.74 8.54 15.51
C ASN A 119 15.94 9.47 15.71
N ILE A 120 16.06 10.50 14.87
CA ILE A 120 17.21 11.41 14.83
C ILE A 120 17.35 12.24 16.11
N LYS A 121 16.27 12.34 16.90
CA LYS A 121 16.24 13.14 18.13
C LYS A 121 16.95 12.46 19.31
N LYS A 122 17.42 11.22 19.15
CA LYS A 122 18.18 10.53 20.21
C LYS A 122 19.56 11.16 20.39
N ALA A 123 20.04 11.19 21.63
CA ALA A 123 21.31 11.83 21.99
C ALA A 123 22.54 11.16 21.32
N GLU A 124 22.45 9.89 20.97
CA GLU A 124 23.52 9.15 20.28
C GLU A 124 23.90 9.77 18.93
N PHE A 125 22.99 10.51 18.28
CA PHE A 125 23.21 11.12 16.98
C PHE A 125 23.70 12.58 17.03
N ILE A 126 23.94 13.16 18.21
CA ILE A 126 24.30 14.60 18.33
C ILE A 126 25.60 14.96 17.59
N ASN A 127 26.58 14.06 17.64
CA ASN A 127 27.88 14.23 16.99
C ASN A 127 28.12 13.15 15.92
N ASP A 128 27.06 12.50 15.46
CA ASP A 128 27.13 11.54 14.37
C ASP A 128 27.06 12.31 13.05
N HIS A 129 28.09 12.16 12.23
CA HIS A 129 28.23 12.81 10.92
C HIS A 129 28.14 11.79 9.79
N GLU A 130 27.81 10.53 10.10
CA GLU A 130 27.57 9.51 9.10
C GLU A 130 26.24 9.77 8.37
N ALA A 131 26.16 9.27 7.14
CA ALA A 131 24.91 9.31 6.38
C ALA A 131 23.79 8.58 7.13
N ILE A 132 22.56 9.09 7.01
CA ILE A 132 21.34 8.47 7.58
C ILE A 132 21.25 6.97 7.29
N ASP A 133 21.59 6.57 6.06
CA ASP A 133 21.75 5.19 5.65
C ASP A 133 22.94 5.11 4.66
N PRO A 134 24.05 4.45 5.04
CA PRO A 134 25.25 4.32 4.20
C PRO A 134 25.03 3.68 2.82
N THR A 135 23.97 2.90 2.66
CA THR A 135 23.64 2.20 1.40
C THR A 135 22.67 2.98 0.51
N CYS A 136 22.10 4.07 1.03
CA CYS A 136 21.09 4.87 0.33
C CYS A 136 21.73 5.99 -0.50
N SER A 137 21.43 6.03 -1.79
CA SER A 137 21.96 7.02 -2.73
C SER A 137 21.08 8.27 -2.90
N CYS A 138 20.17 8.55 -1.96
CA CYS A 138 19.27 9.69 -2.10
C CYS A 138 20.01 11.03 -1.93
N TYR A 139 19.31 12.16 -2.12
CA TYR A 139 19.94 13.47 -1.93
C TYR A 139 20.40 13.68 -0.49
N THR A 140 19.57 13.36 0.50
CA THR A 140 19.88 13.58 1.91
C THR A 140 21.13 12.80 2.34
N CYS A 141 21.14 11.47 2.17
CA CYS A 141 22.26 10.62 2.59
C CYS A 141 23.60 10.91 1.89
N ARG A 142 23.59 11.63 0.76
CA ARG A 142 24.82 11.99 0.04
C ARG A 142 25.39 13.36 0.41
N ASN A 143 24.62 14.19 1.10
CA ASN A 143 24.97 15.60 1.33
C ASN A 143 24.91 15.99 2.82
N PHE A 144 24.27 15.20 3.67
CA PHE A 144 24.09 15.44 5.11
C PHE A 144 24.29 14.13 5.86
#